data_AF-A0A960JRQ4-F1
#
_entry.id   AF-A0A960JRQ4-F1
#
_cell.length_a   1.000
_cell.length_b   1.000
_cell.length_c   1.000
_cell.angle_alpha   90.00
_cell.angle_beta   90.00
_cell.angle_gamma   90.00
#
_symmetry.space_group_name_H-M   'P 1'
#
loop_
_entity.id
_entity.type
_entity.pdbx_description
1 polymer ?
#
loop_
_entity_poly.entity_id
_entity_poly.type
_entity_poly.pdbx_seq_one_letter_code
_entity_poly.pdbx_strand_id
1 'polypeptide(L)'
;MNRLDGRVALVTGGGSGIGKATTERFRSEGATVVTVDIAGDVDHTLDVRDEPGIQQAVEHTVAEHGGLDIVVNAAGVVGGGPV
;
A
#
# COMPACT_ATOMS: atom_id res chain seq x y z
N MET A 1 16.16 -16.42 -6.21
CA MET A 1 14.80 -16.34 -5.66
C MET A 1 14.77 -15.05 -4.86
N ASN A 2 13.93 -14.10 -5.28
CA ASN A 2 13.78 -12.87 -4.52
C ASN A 2 12.91 -13.16 -3.29
N ARG A 3 13.11 -12.38 -2.24
CA ARG A 3 12.49 -12.66 -0.93
C ARG A 3 10.97 -12.57 -0.95
N LEU A 4 10.39 -11.81 -1.88
CA LEU A 4 8.96 -11.54 -1.96
C LEU A 4 8.32 -12.07 -3.25
N ASP A 5 9.00 -12.96 -3.97
CA ASP A 5 8.46 -13.57 -5.20
C ASP A 5 7.08 -14.19 -4.91
N GLY A 6 6.06 -13.73 -5.65
CA GLY A 6 4.69 -14.24 -5.56
C GLY A 6 3.88 -13.74 -4.36
N ARG A 7 4.40 -12.79 -3.57
CA ARG A 7 3.65 -12.16 -2.47
C ARG A 7 2.79 -11.02 -2.97
N VAL A 8 1.64 -10.84 -2.33
CA VAL A 8 0.75 -9.68 -2.55
C VAL A 8 0.83 -8.75 -1.36
N ALA A 9 1.13 -7.47 -1.60
CA ALA A 9 1.23 -6.45 -0.58
C ALA A 9 0.28 -5.27 -0.86
N LEU A 10 -0.34 -4.74 0.19
CA LEU A 10 -1.07 -3.48 0.17
C LEU A 10 -0.29 -2.43 0.97
N VAL A 11 0.03 -1.29 0.33
CA VAL A 11 0.84 -0.22 0.93
C VAL A 11 0.01 1.06 0.97
N THR A 12 -0.35 1.51 2.18
CA THR A 12 -0.96 2.84 2.37
C THR A 12 0.14 3.91 2.42
N GLY A 13 -0.14 5.11 1.91
CA GLY A 13 0.90 6.13 1.68
C GLY A 13 1.87 5.72 0.56
N GLY A 14 1.45 4.80 -0.31
CA GLY A 14 2.31 4.17 -1.32
C GLY A 14 2.75 5.10 -2.46
N GLY A 15 2.18 6.32 -2.55
CA GLY A 15 2.49 7.29 -3.59
C GLY A 15 3.66 8.22 -3.26
N SER A 16 4.10 8.28 -1.99
CA SER A 16 5.16 9.20 -1.57
C SER A 16 6.09 8.66 -0.48
N GLY A 17 7.22 9.36 -0.26
CA GLY A 17 8.13 9.13 0.86
C GLY A 17 8.54 7.65 1.08
N ILE A 18 8.42 7.21 2.34
CA ILE A 18 8.78 5.83 2.75
C ILE A 18 7.85 4.80 2.11
N GLY A 19 6.56 5.11 1.93
CA GLY A 19 5.61 4.20 1.32
C GLY A 19 5.96 3.92 -0.14
N LYS A 20 6.27 4.95 -0.93
CA LYS A 20 6.75 4.80 -2.32
C LYS A 20 8.04 3.99 -2.41
N ALA A 21 9.03 4.31 -1.58
CA ALA A 21 10.28 3.55 -1.54
C ALA A 21 10.06 2.08 -1.17
N THR A 22 9.10 1.80 -0.29
CA THR A 22 8.71 0.43 0.07
C THR A 22 8.05 -0.28 -1.11
N THR A 23 7.11 0.39 -1.79
CA THR A 23 6.46 -0.13 -3.00
C THR A 23 7.48 -0.50 -4.08
N GLU A 24 8.39 0.41 -4.41
CA GLU A 24 9.45 0.18 -5.40
C GLU A 24 10.35 -1.00 -5.00
N ARG A 25 10.75 -1.05 -3.72
CA ARG A 25 11.58 -2.13 -3.21
C ARG A 25 10.86 -3.47 -3.24
N PHE A 26 9.59 -3.54 -2.84
CA PHE A 26 8.82 -4.77 -2.83
C PHE A 26 8.57 -5.29 -4.25
N ARG A 27 8.23 -4.40 -5.18
CA ARG A 27 8.12 -4.74 -6.62
C ARG A 27 9.45 -5.28 -7.16
N SER A 28 10.59 -4.68 -6.79
CA SER A 28 11.92 -5.18 -7.18
C SER A 28 12.26 -6.56 -6.58
N GLU A 29 11.64 -6.92 -5.45
CA GLU A 29 11.77 -8.23 -4.82
C GLU A 29 10.69 -9.24 -5.28
N GLY A 30 9.93 -8.93 -6.34
CA GLY A 30 8.98 -9.85 -6.98
C GLY A 30 7.56 -9.87 -6.40
N ALA A 31 7.23 -8.93 -5.52
CA ALA A 31 5.88 -8.80 -5.00
C ALA A 31 4.95 -8.08 -5.99
N THR A 32 3.70 -8.51 -6.04
CA THR A 32 2.58 -7.66 -6.51
C THR A 32 2.28 -6.66 -5.41
N VAL A 33 2.28 -5.35 -5.73
CA VAL A 33 2.05 -4.29 -4.74
C VAL A 33 0.91 -3.40 -5.21
N VAL A 34 -0.14 -3.34 -4.40
CA VAL A 34 -1.27 -2.41 -4.52
C VAL A 34 -1.03 -1.21 -3.63
N THR A 35 -1.15 -0.02 -4.20
CA THR A 35 -0.89 1.26 -3.53
C THR A 35 -2.19 1.99 -3.21
N VAL A 36 -2.28 2.49 -1.98
CA VAL A 36 -3.37 3.34 -1.50
C VAL A 36 -2.77 4.66 -1.04
N ASP A 37 -3.25 5.79 -1.54
CA ASP A 37 -2.81 7.12 -1.09
C ASP A 37 -3.90 8.16 -1.37
N ILE A 38 -3.86 9.31 -0.71
CA ILE A 38 -4.87 10.38 -0.89
C ILE A 38 -4.71 11.14 -2.22
N ALA A 39 -3.55 11.03 -2.86
CA ALA A 39 -3.23 11.68 -4.12
C ALA A 39 -2.03 11.00 -4.81
N GLY A 40 -1.81 11.33 -6.08
CA GLY A 40 -0.69 10.84 -6.87
C GLY A 40 -1.09 9.74 -7.85
N ASP A 41 -0.08 9.10 -8.43
CA ASP A 41 -0.24 7.97 -9.35
C ASP A 41 -0.19 6.67 -8.55
N VAL A 42 -1.35 6.21 -8.09
CA VAL A 42 -1.55 5.04 -7.21
C VAL A 42 -2.77 4.25 -7.65
N ASP A 43 -2.81 2.96 -7.28
CA ASP A 43 -3.88 2.03 -7.67
C ASP A 43 -5.24 2.45 -7.08
N HIS A 44 -5.24 2.95 -5.84
CA HIS A 44 -6.42 3.51 -5.17
C HIS A 44 -6.12 4.90 -4.61
N THR A 45 -6.74 5.92 -5.20
CA THR A 45 -6.76 7.27 -4.61
C THR A 45 -7.85 7.33 -3.55
N LEU A 46 -7.46 7.18 -2.28
CA LEU A 46 -8.35 6.98 -1.15
C LEU A 46 -7.72 7.48 0.17
N ASP A 47 -8.55 8.06 1.04
CA ASP A 47 -8.18 8.38 2.41
C ASP A 47 -8.34 7.16 3.32
N VAL A 48 -7.29 6.81 4.07
CA VAL A 48 -7.33 5.68 5.02
C VAL A 48 -8.33 5.86 6.17
N ARG A 49 -8.88 7.08 6.36
CA ARG A 49 -9.98 7.36 7.29
C ARG A 49 -11.35 6.92 6.76
N ASP A 50 -11.47 6.64 5.46
CA ASP A 50 -12.67 6.08 4.86
C ASP A 50 -12.64 4.55 4.96
N GLU A 51 -13.15 4.05 6.08
CA GLU A 51 -13.18 2.61 6.40
C GLU A 51 -13.91 1.78 5.32
N PRO A 52 -15.12 2.15 4.84
CA PRO A 52 -15.75 1.46 3.70
C PRO A 52 -14.89 1.44 2.43
N GLY A 53 -14.19 2.52 2.12
CA GLY A 53 -13.28 2.58 0.98
C GLY A 53 -12.09 1.62 1.13
N ILE A 54 -11.49 1.56 2.32
CA ILE A 54 -10.35 0.67 2.59
C ILE A 54 -10.78 -0.79 2.54
N GLN A 55 -11.97 -1.10 3.07
CA GLN A 55 -12.54 -2.44 2.96
C GLN A 55 -12.68 -2.86 1.50
N GLN A 56 -13.22 -1.99 0.63
CA GLN A 56 -13.34 -2.28 -0.80
C GLN A 56 -11.98 -2.46 -1.48
N ALA A 57 -10.97 -1.65 -1.14
CA ALA A 57 -9.62 -1.81 -1.69
C ALA A 57 -8.99 -3.16 -1.31
N VAL A 58 -9.18 -3.61 -0.07
CA VAL A 58 -8.72 -4.94 0.38
C VAL A 58 -9.49 -6.06 -0.34
N GLU A 59 -10.81 -5.97 -0.42
CA GLU A 59 -11.64 -6.96 -1.13
C GLU A 59 -11.24 -7.06 -2.61
N HIS A 60 -11.01 -5.92 -3.27
CA HIS A 60 -10.54 -5.86 -4.64
C HIS A 60 -9.17 -6.53 -4.81
N THR A 61 -8.21 -6.20 -3.93
CA THR A 61 -6.86 -6.78 -3.93
C THR A 61 -6.92 -8.31 -3.81
N VAL A 62 -7.73 -8.83 -2.88
CA VAL A 62 -7.91 -10.27 -2.70
C VAL A 62 -8.60 -10.91 -3.90
N ALA A 63 -9.62 -10.28 -4.46
CA ALA A 63 -10.34 -10.80 -5.62
C ALA A 63 -9.47 -10.84 -6.88
N GLU A 64 -8.63 -9.83 -7.10
CA GLU A 64 -7.79 -9.72 -8.30
C GLU A 64 -6.52 -10.58 -8.21
N HIS A 65 -5.90 -10.64 -7.04
CA HIS A 65 -4.59 -11.28 -6.88
C HIS A 65 -4.65 -12.60 -6.10
N GLY A 66 -5.84 -13.03 -5.66
CA GLY A 66 -6.07 -14.29 -4.98
C GLY A 66 -5.70 -14.30 -3.48
N GLY A 67 -5.24 -13.18 -2.93
CA GLY A 67 -4.88 -13.07 -1.52
C GLY A 67 -4.21 -11.75 -1.16
N LEU A 68 -3.87 -11.60 0.12
CA LEU A 68 -3.12 -10.48 0.69
C LEU A 68 -2.18 -11.01 1.77
N ASP A 69 -0.87 -11.00 1.51
CA ASP A 69 0.15 -11.52 2.42
C ASP A 69 0.69 -10.45 3.38
N ILE A 70 0.81 -9.21 2.89
CA ILE A 70 1.54 -8.14 3.56
C ILE A 70 0.70 -6.87 3.54
N VAL A 71 0.65 -6.17 4.68
CA VAL A 71 0.10 -4.82 4.77
C VAL A 71 1.18 -3.90 5.32
N VAL A 72 1.42 -2.79 4.62
CA VAL A 72 2.32 -1.72 5.07
C VAL A 72 1.50 -0.47 5.35
N ASN A 73 1.40 -0.11 6.62
CA ASN A 73 0.73 1.10 7.06
C ASN A 73 1.71 2.28 7.06
N ALA A 74 1.92 2.91 5.90
CA ALA A 74 2.81 4.06 5.75
C ALA A 74 2.07 5.38 5.46
N ALA A 75 0.73 5.37 5.44
CA ALA A 75 -0.06 6.59 5.50
C ALA A 75 0.00 7.16 6.93
N GLY A 76 0.64 8.31 7.09
CA GLY A 76 0.72 9.03 8.35
C GLY A 76 0.87 10.52 8.11
N VAL A 77 0.24 11.33 8.96
CA VAL A 77 0.39 12.78 8.97
C VAL A 77 1.00 13.21 10.30
N VAL A 78 2.09 13.97 10.24
CA VAL A 78 2.70 14.56 11.43
C VAL A 78 2.17 15.99 11.55
N GLY A 79 1.27 16.22 12.50
CA GLY A 79 1.03 17.58 12.99
C GLY A 79 2.17 17.92 13.94
N GLY A 80 3.07 18.84 13.56
CA GLY A 80 4.25 19.19 14.34
C GLY A 80 3.93 19.39 15.83
N GLY A 81 4.34 18.42 16.65
CA GLY A 81 4.35 18.48 18.10
C GLY A 81 5.80 18.50 18.59
N PRO A 82 6.06 18.87 19.85
CA PRO A 82 7.42 18.88 20.36
C PRO A 82 8.06 17.48 20.24
N VAL A 83 9.30 17.47 19.73
CA VAL A 83 10.22 16.33 19.79
C VAL A 83 10.79 16.17 21.19
#